data_AF-A0A514WGD0-F1
#
_entry.id   AF-A0A514WGD0-F1
#
_cell.length_a   1.000
_cell.length_b   1.000
_cell.length_c   1.000
_cell.angle_alpha   90.00
_cell.angle_beta   90.00
_cell.angle_gamma   90.00
#
_symmetry.space_group_name_H-M   'P 1'
#
loop_
_entity.id
_entity.type
_entity.pdbx_description
1 polymer ?
#
loop_
_entity_poly.entity_id
_entity_poly.type
_entity_poly.pdbx_seq_one_letter_code
_entity_poly.pdbx_strand_id
1 'polypeptide(L)' 'MGTLTHEHRTVGYQWASDVAFDGIRLEVLSDEGEILFDVSVPNTGPITVNTFGKEIAADLMMIAVQTAKRQR' A
#
# COMPACT_ATOMS: atom_id res chain seq x y z
N MET A 1 0.14 -11.58 10.56
CA MET A 1 -0.57 -11.55 9.26
C MET A 1 -2.04 -11.30 9.52
N GLY A 2 -2.69 -10.48 8.71
CA GLY A 2 -4.12 -10.19 8.78
C GLY A 2 -4.75 -10.11 7.38
N THR A 3 -6.02 -9.75 7.31
CA THR A 3 -6.75 -9.57 6.04
C THR A 3 -7.37 -8.18 5.92
N LEU A 4 -7.40 -7.65 4.70
CA LEU A 4 -8.11 -6.43 4.31
C LEU A 4 -9.26 -6.84 3.39
N THR A 5 -10.49 -6.39 3.69
CA THR A 5 -11.65 -6.63 2.82
C THR A 5 -12.18 -5.29 2.31
N HIS A 6 -12.32 -5.18 1.00
CA HIS A 6 -12.99 -4.06 0.36
C HIS A 6 -13.96 -4.57 -0.72
N GLU A 7 -15.24 -4.26 -0.53
CA GLU A 7 -16.36 -4.77 -1.34
C GLU A 7 -16.35 -6.31 -1.44
N HIS A 8 -15.97 -6.84 -2.61
CA HIS A 8 -16.02 -8.26 -2.95
C HIS A 8 -14.64 -8.92 -2.94
N ARG A 9 -13.60 -8.21 -2.48
CA ARG A 9 -12.22 -8.70 -2.46
C ARG A 9 -11.67 -8.68 -1.05
N THR A 10 -11.07 -9.80 -0.67
CA THR A 10 -10.28 -9.94 0.55
C THR A 10 -8.85 -10.23 0.12
N VAL A 11 -7.90 -9.48 0.65
CA VAL A 11 -6.47 -9.65 0.38
C VAL A 11 -5.71 -9.82 1.70
N GLY A 12 -4.58 -10.50 1.66
CA GLY A 12 -3.69 -10.64 2.82
C GLY A 12 -2.90 -9.37 3.09
N TYR A 13 -2.46 -9.19 4.34
CA TYR A 13 -1.42 -8.22 4.65
C TYR A 13 -0.50 -8.70 5.77
N GLN A 14 0.72 -8.19 5.78
CA GLN A 14 1.66 -8.39 6.88
C GLN A 14 2.50 -7.14 7.13
N TRP A 15 3.00 -7.01 8.35
CA TRP A 15 3.98 -5.99 8.69
C TRP A 15 5.37 -6.54 8.35
N ALA A 16 6.14 -5.81 7.55
CA ALA A 16 7.51 -6.19 7.25
C ALA A 16 8.36 -6.01 8.52
N SER A 17 9.03 -7.06 8.98
CA SER A 17 9.82 -7.06 10.21
C SER A 17 11.27 -6.62 10.02
N ASP A 18 11.74 -6.45 8.78
CA ASP A 18 13.16 -6.48 8.43
C ASP A 18 13.62 -5.30 7.58
N VAL A 19 13.01 -4.13 7.76
CA VAL A 19 13.35 -2.95 6.96
C VAL A 19 14.20 -2.01 7.81
N ALA A 20 15.42 -1.71 7.35
CA ALA A 20 16.22 -0.57 7.79
C ALA A 20 15.56 0.76 7.32
N PHE A 21 14.28 0.90 7.60
CA PHE A 21 13.42 2.02 7.27
C PHE A 21 13.04 2.69 8.58
N ASP A 22 13.19 4.01 8.63
CA ASP A 22 12.79 4.81 9.79
C ASP A 22 11.26 4.95 9.81
N GLY A 23 10.56 3.85 10.11
CA GLY A 23 9.10 3.78 10.14
C GLY A 23 8.58 2.35 10.09
N ILE A 24 7.34 2.18 9.63
CA ILE A 24 6.71 0.85 9.44
C ILE A 24 6.33 0.64 7.98
N ARG A 25 6.40 -0.61 7.53
CA ARG A 25 5.99 -1.02 6.19
C ARG A 25 4.93 -2.11 6.26
N LEU A 26 3.81 -1.87 5.60
CA LEU A 26 2.69 -2.81 5.44
C LEU A 26 2.76 -3.43 4.05
N GLU A 27 2.99 -4.72 3.96
CA GLU A 27 2.97 -5.48 2.71
C GLU A 27 1.55 -5.98 2.46
N VAL A 28 1.00 -5.66 1.28
CA VAL A 28 -0.30 -6.16 0.82
C VAL A 28 -0.06 -7.31 -0.13
N LEU A 29 -0.75 -8.43 0.10
CA LEU A 29 -0.47 -9.72 -0.52
C LEU A 29 -1.58 -10.13 -1.49
N SER A 30 -1.21 -10.90 -2.51
CA SER A 30 -2.15 -11.63 -3.37
C SER A 30 -2.73 -12.83 -2.63
N ASP A 31 -3.68 -13.53 -3.27
CA ASP A 31 -4.28 -14.74 -2.71
C ASP A 31 -3.26 -15.89 -2.59
N GLU A 32 -2.21 -15.86 -3.42
CA GLU A 32 -1.06 -16.78 -3.39
C GLU A 32 0.02 -16.36 -2.37
N GLY A 33 -0.16 -15.23 -1.70
CA GLY A 33 0.79 -14.69 -0.72
C GLY A 33 1.94 -13.89 -1.32
N GLU A 34 1.91 -13.57 -2.62
CA GLU A 34 2.91 -12.70 -3.26
C GLU A 34 2.64 -11.24 -2.91
N ILE A 35 3.69 -10.42 -2.72
CA ILE A 35 3.48 -9.00 -2.40
C ILE A 35 3.00 -8.27 -3.67
N LEU A 36 1.84 -7.64 -3.58
CA LEU A 36 1.27 -6.81 -4.65
C LEU A 36 1.88 -5.40 -4.63
N PHE A 37 1.94 -4.81 -3.43
CA PHE A 37 2.55 -3.51 -3.15
C PHE A 37 2.80 -3.39 -1.65
N ASP A 38 3.65 -2.45 -1.27
CA ASP A 38 3.80 -2.06 0.12
C ASP A 38 3.37 -0.62 0.37
N VAL A 39 2.90 -0.37 1.58
CA VAL A 39 2.61 0.97 2.11
C VAL A 39 3.66 1.27 3.15
N SER A 40 4.48 2.28 2.87
CA SER A 40 5.54 2.74 3.74
C SER A 40 5.07 3.97 4.52
N VAL A 41 5.10 3.86 5.85
CA VAL A 41 4.70 4.92 6.79
C VAL A 41 5.95 5.35 7.55
N PRO A 42 6.68 6.37 7.06
CA PRO A 42 7.88 6.84 7.74
C PRO A 42 7.53 7.58 9.04
N ASN A 43 8.46 7.65 9.97
CA ASN A 43 8.34 8.48 11.18
C ASN A 43 8.22 9.98 10.84
N THR A 44 8.79 10.39 9.71
CA THR A 44 8.70 11.76 9.19
C THR A 44 8.55 11.74 7.67
N GLY A 45 7.72 12.63 7.13
CA GLY A 45 7.45 12.71 5.69
C GLY A 45 6.15 12.03 5.26
N PRO A 46 5.87 11.96 3.96
CA PRO A 46 4.61 11.44 3.43
C PRO A 46 4.57 9.91 3.46
N ILE A 47 3.36 9.36 3.61
CA ILE A 47 3.11 7.94 3.35
C ILE A 47 3.29 7.67 1.86
N THR A 48 4.01 6.61 1.51
CA THR A 48 4.24 6.20 0.13
C THR A 48 3.71 4.80 -0.14
N VAL A 49 3.40 4.52 -1.40
CA VAL A 49 3.07 3.20 -1.92
C VAL A 49 4.15 2.80 -2.90
N ASN A 50 4.75 1.63 -2.70
CA ASN A 50 5.77 1.07 -3.59
C ASN A 50 5.19 -0.13 -4.34
N THR A 51 5.31 -0.11 -5.67
CA THR A 51 4.85 -1.17 -6.58
C THR A 51 6.01 -1.93 -7.23
N PHE A 52 7.14 -2.04 -6.53
CA PHE A 52 8.38 -2.69 -6.98
C PHE A 52 9.06 -2.07 -8.20
N GLY A 53 8.61 -0.89 -8.63
CA GLY A 53 9.23 -0.12 -9.71
C GLY A 53 9.46 1.35 -9.38
N LYS A 54 8.55 1.97 -8.62
CA LYS A 54 8.64 3.36 -8.13
C LYS A 54 7.83 3.52 -6.84
N GLU A 55 8.23 4.49 -6.03
CA GLU A 55 7.45 4.97 -4.89
C GLU A 55 6.60 6.17 -5.30
N ILE A 56 5.35 6.18 -4.85
CA ILE A 56 4.39 7.24 -5.11
C ILE A 56 3.78 7.69 -3.79
N ALA A 57 3.64 9.00 -3.57
CA ALA A 57 2.94 9.52 -2.40
C ALA A 57 1.47 9.03 -2.39
N ALA A 58 1.01 8.50 -1.26
CA ALA A 58 -0.34 7.97 -1.12
C ALA A 58 -1.41 9.02 -1.45
N ASP A 59 -1.21 10.27 -1.01
CA ASP A 59 -2.13 11.38 -1.30
C ASP A 59 -2.29 11.63 -2.80
N LEU A 60 -1.20 11.51 -3.58
CA LEU A 60 -1.27 11.67 -5.03
C LEU A 60 -2.09 10.54 -5.67
N MET A 61 -1.93 9.30 -5.20
CA MET A 61 -2.75 8.18 -5.66
C MET A 61 -4.23 8.41 -5.34
N MET A 62 -4.54 8.89 -4.13
CA MET A 62 -5.92 9.17 -3.73
C MET A 62 -6.54 10.28 -4.59
N ILE A 63 -5.81 11.37 -4.86
CA ILE A 63 -6.26 12.45 -5.75
C ILE A 63 -6.48 11.93 -7.17
N ALA A 64 -5.57 11.10 -7.70
CA ALA A 64 -5.72 10.50 -9.03
C ALA A 64 -6.97 9.63 -9.12
N VAL A 65 -7.21 8.76 -8.13
CA VAL A 65 -8.41 7.92 -8.04
C VAL A 65 -9.69 8.76 -7.95
N GLN A 66 -9.70 9.80 -7.11
CA GLN A 66 -10.83 10.71 -7.00
C GLN A 66 -11.10 11.43 -8.33
N THR A 67 -10.05 11.85 -9.03
CA THR A 67 -10.16 12.52 -10.33
C THR A 67 -10.73 11.58 -11.38
N ALA A 68 -10.25 10.34 -11.45
CA ALA A 68 -10.78 9.32 -12.35
C ALA A 68 -12.26 9.02 -12.09
N LYS A 69 -12.67 8.97 -10.82
CA LYS A 69 -14.08 8.75 -10.44
C LYS A 69 -15.03 9.86 -10.90
N ARG A 70 -14.55 11.10 -11.07
CA ARG A 70 -15.38 12.23 -11.53
C ARG A 70 -15.69 12.20 -13.03
N GLN A 71 -14.98 11.39 -13.82
CA GLN A 71 -15.24 11.23 -15.25
C GLN A 71 -16.27 10.14 -15.56
N ARG A 72 -16.84 9.50 -14.53
CA ARG A 72 -17.91 8.50 -14.65
C ARG A 72 -19.26 9.08 -14.27
#